data_AF-A0A060BQV0-F1
#
_entry.id   AF-A0A060BQV0-F1
#
_cell.length_a   1.000
_cell.length_b   1.000
_cell.length_c   1.000
_cell.angle_alpha   90.00
_cell.angle_beta   90.00
_cell.angle_gamma   90.00
#
_symmetry.space_group_name_H-M   'P 1'
#
loop_
_entity.id
_entity.type
_entity.pdbx_description
1 polymer ?
#
loop_
_entity_poly.entity_id
_entity_poly.type
_entity_poly.pdbx_seq_one_letter_code
_entity_poly.pdbx_strand_id
1 'polypeptide(L)'
;MALFGGVLRFFRLDQPRAVVFDETYYVKDAWTMLMTGEARDWPENVQVNGVDTPVNTLFAAGDTDHWLAFAEYVVHPPLGKWLIAVGLKLFGGAGNIAAWRISVAVAGTIAIILMIRVALRLFHNLPIAM
;
A
#
# COMPACT_ATOMS: atom_id res chain seq x y z
N MET A 1 -25.15 0.28 -1.67
CA MET A 1 -23.94 1.10 -1.94
C MET A 1 -22.60 0.37 -1.75
N ALA A 2 -22.48 -0.66 -0.91
CA ALA A 2 -21.19 -1.35 -0.68
C ALA A 2 -20.52 -1.87 -1.97
N LEU A 3 -21.26 -2.55 -2.84
CA LEU A 3 -20.73 -3.04 -4.11
C LEU A 3 -20.20 -1.90 -4.98
N PHE A 4 -21.02 -0.86 -5.18
CA PHE A 4 -20.66 0.31 -5.98
C PHE A 4 -19.42 1.02 -5.43
N GLY A 5 -19.41 1.34 -4.13
CA GLY A 5 -18.28 1.98 -3.48
C GLY A 5 -17.03 1.10 -3.39
N GLY A 6 -17.22 -0.22 -3.38
CA GLY A 6 -16.15 -1.21 -3.51
C GLY A 6 -15.52 -1.16 -4.89
N VAL A 7 -16.32 -1.31 -5.96
CA VAL A 7 -15.84 -1.24 -7.36
C VAL A 7 -15.05 0.05 -7.62
N LEU A 8 -15.53 1.20 -7.13
CA LEU A 8 -14.83 2.48 -7.29
C LEU A 8 -13.44 2.50 -6.63
N ARG A 9 -13.21 1.75 -5.55
CA ARG A 9 -11.89 1.67 -4.90
C ARG A 9 -10.88 0.84 -5.67
N PHE A 10 -11.34 -0.10 -6.49
CA PHE A 10 -10.46 -0.90 -7.35
C PHE A 10 -10.31 -0.28 -8.74
N PHE A 11 -11.14 0.68 -9.11
CA PHE A 11 -11.05 1.38 -10.39
C PHE A 11 -9.76 2.19 -10.47
N ARG A 12 -8.92 1.91 -11.48
CA ARG A 12 -7.61 2.57 -11.72
C ARG A 12 -6.66 2.50 -10.52
N LEU A 13 -6.71 1.42 -9.75
CA LEU A 13 -5.85 1.22 -8.59
C LEU A 13 -4.35 1.26 -8.93
N ASP A 14 -3.98 0.90 -10.16
CA ASP A 14 -2.61 0.95 -10.68
C ASP A 14 -2.12 2.37 -11.02
N GLN A 15 -2.97 3.40 -10.91
CA GLN A 15 -2.64 4.76 -11.33
C GLN A 15 -2.61 5.75 -10.15
N PRO A 16 -1.62 6.67 -10.10
CA PRO A 16 -0.49 6.83 -11.03
C PRO A 16 0.53 5.69 -10.89
N ARG A 17 1.29 5.42 -11.96
CA ARG A 17 2.34 4.39 -12.02
C ARG A 17 3.65 4.89 -11.43
N ALA A 18 3.58 5.38 -10.21
CA ALA A 18 4.69 5.91 -9.44
C ALA A 18 4.38 5.74 -7.96
N VAL A 19 5.44 5.67 -7.15
CA VAL A 19 5.35 5.83 -5.70
C VAL A 19 5.03 7.30 -5.40
N VAL A 20 3.95 7.55 -4.66
CA VAL A 20 3.49 8.91 -4.34
C VAL A 20 3.32 9.14 -2.84
N PHE A 21 3.71 10.33 -2.37
CA PHE A 21 3.52 10.77 -0.99
C PHE A 21 4.05 9.72 0.01
N ASP A 22 3.25 9.35 1.00
CA ASP A 22 3.56 8.37 2.05
C ASP A 22 3.84 6.94 1.52
N GLU A 23 3.53 6.62 0.25
CA GLU A 23 3.98 5.36 -0.35
C GLU A 23 5.50 5.22 -0.32
N THR A 24 6.23 6.34 -0.27
CA THR A 24 7.70 6.36 -0.14
C THR A 24 8.21 5.71 1.14
N TYR A 25 7.39 5.56 2.19
CA TYR A 25 7.80 4.89 3.42
C TYR A 25 7.11 3.53 3.52
N TYR A 26 5.77 3.53 3.50
CA TYR A 26 5.01 2.32 3.83
C TYR A 26 5.19 1.17 2.84
N VAL A 27 5.35 1.45 1.56
CA VAL A 27 5.46 0.40 0.53
C VAL A 27 6.85 -0.23 0.53
N LYS A 28 7.89 0.60 0.63
CA LYS A 28 9.29 0.16 0.71
C LYS A 28 9.59 -0.59 2.01
N ASP A 29 9.03 -0.12 3.12
CA ASP A 29 9.07 -0.85 4.39
C ASP A 29 8.34 -2.18 4.32
N ALA A 30 7.13 -2.20 3.76
CA ALA A 30 6.36 -3.44 3.62
C ALA A 30 7.11 -4.48 2.79
N TRP A 31 7.83 -4.04 1.75
CA TRP A 31 8.73 -4.90 0.99
C TRP A 31 9.85 -5.43 1.88
N THR A 32 10.67 -4.58 2.49
CA THR A 32 11.81 -5.07 3.30
C THR A 32 11.40 -5.91 4.51
N MET A 33 10.24 -5.63 5.09
CA MET A 33 9.62 -6.48 6.12
C MET A 33 9.25 -7.86 5.59
N LEU A 34 8.75 -7.96 4.35
CA LEU A 34 8.45 -9.23 3.70
C LEU A 34 9.71 -10.08 3.49
N MET A 35 10.85 -9.46 3.16
CA MET A 35 12.11 -10.15 2.88
C MET A 35 12.91 -10.47 4.14
N THR A 36 12.96 -9.54 5.09
CA THR A 36 13.90 -9.60 6.22
C THR A 36 13.22 -9.74 7.59
N GLY A 37 11.89 -9.58 7.65
CA GLY A 37 11.13 -9.56 8.90
C GLY A 37 11.11 -8.21 9.62
N GLU A 38 11.94 -7.26 9.20
CA GLU A 38 12.00 -5.89 9.73
C GLU A 38 12.04 -4.83 8.62
N ALA A 39 11.64 -3.61 8.95
CA ALA A 39 11.71 -2.47 8.03
C ALA A 39 13.17 -2.02 7.89
N ARG A 40 13.64 -1.85 6.65
CA ARG A 40 15.00 -1.39 6.33
C ARG A 40 14.96 0.00 5.74
N ASP A 41 15.94 0.81 6.10
CA ASP A 41 16.10 2.16 5.57
C ASP A 41 16.44 2.15 4.07
N TRP A 42 16.14 3.24 3.36
CA TRP A 42 16.36 3.35 1.92
C TRP A 42 17.07 4.66 1.57
N PRO A 43 18.03 4.64 0.63
CA PRO A 43 18.65 5.88 0.14
C PRO A 43 17.61 6.72 -0.61
N GLU A 44 17.79 8.03 -0.66
CA GLU A 44 16.92 8.91 -1.46
C GLU A 44 17.15 8.68 -2.97
N ASN A 45 18.42 8.62 -3.37
CA ASN A 45 18.84 8.37 -4.75
C ASN A 45 19.89 7.24 -4.82
N VAL A 46 19.93 6.59 -5.98
CA VAL A 46 20.88 5.53 -6.33
C VAL A 46 21.51 5.88 -7.67
N GLN A 47 22.83 5.70 -7.76
CA GLN A 47 23.58 5.89 -9.00
C GLN A 47 23.37 4.69 -9.93
N VAL A 48 22.60 4.89 -11.01
CA VAL A 48 22.40 3.89 -12.06
C VAL A 48 23.06 4.39 -13.33
N ASN A 49 24.07 3.68 -13.84
CA ASN A 49 24.85 4.07 -15.03
C ASN A 49 25.47 5.49 -14.94
N GLY A 50 25.87 5.91 -13.74
CA GLY A 50 26.44 7.25 -13.50
C GLY A 50 25.41 8.39 -13.47
N VAL A 51 24.11 8.06 -13.44
CA VAL A 51 23.02 9.02 -13.28
C VAL A 51 22.37 8.85 -11.91
N ASP A 52 22.22 9.95 -11.17
CA ASP A 52 21.52 9.96 -9.89
C ASP A 52 20.02 9.76 -10.13
N THR A 53 19.49 8.62 -9.67
CA THR A 53 18.11 8.21 -9.93
C THR A 53 17.37 8.05 -8.61
N PRO A 54 16.19 8.68 -8.42
CA PRO A 54 15.42 8.53 -7.19
C PRO A 54 15.01 7.08 -6.96
N VAL A 55 15.25 6.55 -5.76
CA VAL A 55 15.00 5.13 -5.45
C VAL A 55 13.53 4.75 -5.67
N ASN A 56 12.62 5.71 -5.48
CA ASN A 56 11.18 5.51 -5.66
C ASN A 56 10.81 5.17 -7.11
N THR A 57 11.57 5.68 -8.09
CA THR A 57 11.36 5.37 -9.50
C THR A 57 11.83 3.96 -9.84
N LEU A 58 12.96 3.54 -9.26
CA LEU A 58 13.49 2.18 -9.39
C LEU A 58 12.54 1.16 -8.75
N PHE A 59 12.07 1.45 -7.54
CA PHE A 59 11.12 0.61 -6.83
C PHE A 59 9.82 0.45 -7.63
N ALA A 60 9.26 1.53 -8.18
CA ALA A 60 8.06 1.47 -9.02
C ALA A 60 8.28 0.71 -10.34
N ALA A 61 9.52 0.63 -10.81
CA ALA A 61 9.91 -0.18 -11.97
C ALA A 61 10.16 -1.66 -11.60
N GLY A 62 10.06 -2.03 -10.31
CA GLY A 62 10.31 -3.37 -9.80
C GLY A 62 11.76 -3.64 -9.39
N ASP A 63 12.64 -2.65 -9.47
CA ASP A 63 14.01 -2.76 -8.96
C ASP A 63 14.01 -2.41 -7.46
N THR A 64 14.09 -3.45 -6.64
CA THR A 64 13.89 -3.34 -5.21
C THR A 64 15.13 -3.49 -4.38
N ASP A 65 16.29 -3.84 -4.93
CA ASP A 65 17.41 -4.37 -4.15
C ASP A 65 18.37 -3.29 -3.60
N HIS A 66 17.85 -2.07 -3.40
CA HIS A 66 18.61 -0.89 -3.00
C HIS A 66 18.40 -0.45 -1.55
N TRP A 67 17.82 -1.31 -0.70
CA TRP A 67 17.67 -1.01 0.73
C TRP A 67 19.01 -1.07 1.47
N LEU A 68 19.12 -0.31 2.56
CA LEU A 68 20.30 -0.24 3.41
C LEU A 68 20.31 -1.38 4.44
N ALA A 69 21.49 -1.65 5.03
CA ALA A 69 21.64 -2.71 6.02
C ALA A 69 21.01 -2.36 7.39
N PHE A 70 20.73 -1.09 7.65
CA PHE A 70 20.22 -0.61 8.93
C PHE A 70 18.68 -0.60 8.97
N ALA A 71 18.12 -0.71 10.17
CA ALA A 71 16.67 -0.68 10.36
C ALA A 71 16.11 0.74 10.13
N GLU A 72 14.90 0.82 9.57
CA GLU A 72 14.20 2.09 9.37
C GLU A 72 13.67 2.66 10.70
N TYR A 73 13.58 3.98 10.79
CA TYR A 73 12.95 4.64 11.93
C TYR A 73 11.42 4.52 11.87
N VAL A 74 10.87 3.59 12.65
CA VAL A 74 9.43 3.28 12.65
C VAL A 74 8.68 4.05 13.74
N VAL A 75 7.76 4.93 13.34
CA VAL A 75 6.89 5.70 14.26
C VAL A 75 5.46 5.16 14.38
N HIS A 76 5.07 4.20 13.54
CA HIS A 76 3.72 3.63 13.50
C HIS A 76 3.74 2.12 13.78
N PRO A 77 2.69 1.55 14.41
CA PRO A 77 2.56 0.11 14.54
C PRO A 77 2.61 -0.63 13.18
N PRO A 78 3.20 -1.84 13.12
CA PRO A 78 3.59 -2.48 11.85
C PRO A 78 2.43 -3.12 11.07
N LEU A 79 1.23 -3.21 11.64
CA LEU A 79 0.11 -3.95 11.04
C LEU A 79 -0.23 -3.47 9.62
N GLY A 80 -0.27 -2.15 9.40
CA GLY A 80 -0.55 -1.58 8.08
C GLY A 80 0.48 -2.00 7.03
N LYS A 81 1.77 -1.96 7.40
CA LYS A 81 2.88 -2.38 6.53
C LYS A 81 2.80 -3.87 6.21
N TRP A 82 2.45 -4.72 7.19
CA TRP A 82 2.22 -6.15 6.94
C TRP A 82 1.04 -6.42 6.00
N LEU A 83 -0.05 -5.66 6.11
CA LEU A 83 -1.17 -5.78 5.17
C LEU A 83 -0.73 -5.41 3.75
N ILE A 84 0.06 -4.34 3.59
CA ILE A 84 0.64 -3.97 2.28
C ILE A 84 1.57 -5.07 1.77
N ALA A 85 2.38 -5.67 2.64
CA ALA A 85 3.30 -6.77 2.31
C ALA A 85 2.57 -8.00 1.76
N VAL A 86 1.38 -8.32 2.30
CA VAL A 86 0.52 -9.39 1.75
C VAL A 86 0.08 -9.08 0.32
N GLY A 87 -0.29 -7.82 0.04
CA GLY A 87 -0.63 -7.37 -1.31
C GLY A 87 0.55 -7.51 -2.27
N LEU A 88 1.72 -7.01 -1.87
CA LEU A 88 2.97 -7.16 -2.62
C LEU A 88 3.28 -8.64 -2.92
N LYS A 89 3.16 -9.52 -1.93
CA LYS A 89 3.45 -10.96 -2.08
C LYS A 89 2.50 -11.64 -3.08
N LEU A 90 1.23 -11.29 -3.07
CA LEU A 90 0.18 -12.02 -3.82
C LEU A 90 0.01 -11.51 -5.26
N PHE A 91 0.31 -10.24 -5.53
CA PHE A 91 -0.08 -9.59 -6.78
C PHE A 91 1.10 -9.16 -7.67
N GLY A 92 2.27 -9.81 -7.54
CA GLY A 92 3.41 -9.61 -8.45
C GLY A 92 4.45 -8.59 -7.99
N GLY A 93 4.46 -8.24 -6.70
CA GLY A 93 5.50 -7.42 -6.07
C GLY A 93 5.51 -5.97 -6.53
N ALA A 94 6.67 -5.32 -6.38
CA ALA A 94 6.83 -3.90 -6.66
C ALA A 94 6.68 -3.53 -8.15
N GLY A 95 6.87 -4.48 -9.07
CA GLY A 95 6.62 -4.26 -10.50
C GLY A 95 5.13 -4.06 -10.83
N ASN A 96 4.21 -4.40 -9.91
CA ASN A 96 2.79 -4.14 -10.04
C ASN A 96 2.30 -3.15 -8.98
N ILE A 97 2.11 -1.89 -9.38
CA ILE A 97 1.66 -0.82 -8.49
C ILE A 97 0.33 -1.12 -7.78
N ALA A 98 -0.57 -1.88 -8.41
CA ALA A 98 -1.82 -2.25 -7.76
C ALA A 98 -1.58 -3.19 -6.56
N ALA A 99 -0.47 -3.92 -6.52
CA ALA A 99 -0.16 -4.91 -5.49
C ALA A 99 -0.03 -4.28 -4.10
N TRP A 100 0.62 -3.12 -3.96
CA TRP A 100 0.72 -2.47 -2.65
C TRP A 100 -0.53 -1.66 -2.26
N ARG A 101 -1.36 -1.28 -3.24
CA ARG A 101 -2.60 -0.51 -3.00
C ARG A 101 -3.81 -1.40 -2.69
N ILE A 102 -3.77 -2.68 -3.05
CA ILE A 102 -4.91 -3.59 -2.92
C ILE A 102 -5.40 -3.75 -1.48
N SER A 103 -4.49 -3.80 -0.52
CA SER A 103 -4.82 -3.97 0.88
C SER A 103 -5.62 -2.78 1.42
N VAL A 104 -5.28 -1.57 0.98
CA VAL A 104 -6.01 -0.34 1.33
C VAL A 104 -7.38 -0.30 0.65
N ALA A 105 -7.49 -0.72 -0.61
CA ALA A 105 -8.77 -0.81 -1.32
C ALA A 105 -9.75 -1.80 -0.66
N VAL A 106 -9.23 -2.96 -0.21
CA VAL A 106 -10.00 -3.96 0.54
C VAL A 106 -10.44 -3.39 1.90
N ALA A 107 -9.52 -2.81 2.68
CA ALA A 107 -9.84 -2.20 3.96
C ALA A 107 -10.91 -1.10 3.82
N GLY A 108 -10.80 -0.27 2.79
CA GLY A 108 -11.79 0.76 2.47
C GLY A 108 -13.17 0.19 2.10
N THR A 109 -13.22 -0.95 1.42
CA THR A 109 -14.48 -1.63 1.08
C THR A 109 -15.14 -2.22 2.33
N ILE A 110 -14.34 -2.83 3.23
CA ILE A 110 -14.81 -3.31 4.53
C ILE A 110 -15.35 -2.14 5.36
N ALA A 111 -14.67 -0.99 5.35
CA ALA A 111 -15.13 0.21 6.05
C ALA A 111 -16.52 0.67 5.60
N ILE A 112 -16.85 0.57 4.30
CA ILE A 112 -18.21 0.86 3.81
C ILE A 112 -19.23 -0.10 4.43
N ILE A 113 -18.93 -1.40 4.44
CA ILE A 113 -19.83 -2.42 5.01
C ILE A 113 -20.05 -2.16 6.50
N LEU A 114 -18.99 -1.84 7.23
CA LEU A 114 -19.06 -1.49 8.66
C LEU A 114 -19.90 -0.23 8.87
N MET A 115 -19.74 0.80 8.05
CA MET A 115 -20.54 2.02 8.14
C MET A 115 -22.03 1.73 7.93
N ILE A 116 -22.38 0.95 6.91
CA ILE A 116 -23.76 0.52 6.65
C ILE A 116 -24.32 -0.26 7.85
N ARG A 117 -23.54 -1.19 8.42
CA ARG A 117 -23.97 -1.96 9.61
C ARG A 117 -24.18 -1.07 10.83
N VAL A 118 -23.34 -0.08 11.05
CA VAL A 118 -23.48 0.89 12.14
C VAL A 118 -24.73 1.75 11.94
N ALA A 119 -24.95 2.28 10.73
CA ALA A 119 -26.14 3.07 10.42
C ALA A 119 -27.44 2.26 10.58
N LEU A 120 -27.47 0.99 10.12
CA LEU A 120 -28.60 0.09 10.34
C LEU A 120 -28.88 -0.14 11.82
N ARG A 121 -27.83 -0.30 12.64
CA ARG A 121 -27.99 -0.55 14.08
C ARG A 121 -28.45 0.69 14.86
N LEU A 122 -28.08 1.88 14.39
CA LEU A 122 -28.49 3.13 15.03
C LEU A 122 -29.92 3.52 14.65
N PHE A 123 -30.25 3.47 13.36
CA PHE A 123 -31.51 4.03 12.84
C PHE A 123 -32.59 2.99 12.57
N HIS A 124 -32.22 1.70 12.51
CA HIS A 124 -33.13 0.60 12.16
C HIS A 124 -33.90 0.85 10.85
N ASN A 125 -33.32 1.63 9.93
CA ASN A 125 -33.94 2.08 8.70
C ASN A 125 -33.00 1.83 7.51
N LEU A 126 -33.46 1.01 6.58
CA LEU A 126 -32.67 0.52 5.46
C LEU A 126 -32.34 1.62 4.42
N PRO A 127 -33.30 2.45 3.97
CA PRO A 127 -33.01 3.63 3.16
C PRO A 127 -31.96 4.59 3.71
N ILE A 128 -31.90 4.79 5.02
CA ILE A 128 -30.90 5.69 5.64
C ILE A 128 -29.50 5.06 5.60
N ALA A 129 -29.42 3.74 5.71
CA ALA A 129 -28.16 3.03 5.80
C ALA A 129 -27.58 2.62 4.43
N MET A 130 -28.40 2.59 3.37
CA MET A 130 -27.97 2.19 2.03
C MET A 130 -27.48 3.38 1.23
#